data_AF-A0A5C4RN00-F1
#
_entry.id   AF-A0A5C4RN00-F1
#
_cell.length_a   1.000
_cell.length_b   1.000
_cell.length_c   1.000
_cell.angle_alpha   90.00
_cell.angle_beta   90.00
_cell.angle_gamma   90.00
#
_symmetry.space_group_name_H-M   'P 1'
#
loop_
_entity.id
_entity.type
_entity.pdbx_description
1 polymer ?
#
loop_
_entity_poly.entity_id
_entity_poly.type
_entity_poly.pdbx_seq_one_letter_code
_entity_poly.pdbx_strand_id
1 'polypeptide(L)'
;MDEKSQRFDEESERAIGQLVGSEIQTLLSESCDITVGDSVLEVMSVSIPIGARKFIVIESDWADTPKDWLDYHLLSVRVANAPRGIYYNHKPPKNTGNYRMDHLSVRLGAVARVASIEVLEASEQGVAESVVYDAGLVITRADGLKFAIVRADSILGALNIAHVPSDIGELTRGLVVRARYGA
;
A
#
# COMPACT_ATOMS: atom_id res chain seq x y z
N MET A 1 26.55 -6.38 15.78
CA MET A 1 25.70 -6.09 14.63
C MET A 1 24.53 -5.32 15.19
N ASP A 2 24.40 -4.06 14.79
CA ASP A 2 23.39 -3.17 15.37
C ASP A 2 22.09 -3.31 14.57
N GLU A 3 20.98 -3.53 15.25
CA GLU A 3 19.67 -3.64 14.60
C GLU A 3 18.92 -2.31 14.70
N LYS A 4 18.45 -1.80 13.57
CA LYS A 4 17.60 -0.62 13.45
C LYS A 4 16.18 -1.05 13.10
N SER A 5 15.18 -0.48 13.76
CA SER A 5 13.77 -0.72 13.45
C SER A 5 13.14 0.56 12.91
N GLN A 6 12.53 0.49 11.72
CA GLN A 6 11.77 1.57 11.10
C GLN A 6 10.31 1.17 10.91
N ARG A 7 9.44 1.75 11.73
CA ARG A 7 8.01 1.41 11.76
C ARG A 7 7.19 2.55 11.19
N PHE A 8 5.94 2.24 10.85
CA PHE A 8 4.93 3.26 10.64
C PHE A 8 4.91 4.26 11.80
N ASP A 9 4.89 5.54 11.43
CA ASP A 9 4.70 6.62 12.39
C ASP A 9 3.25 6.72 12.85
N GLU A 10 2.96 7.62 13.79
CA GLU A 10 1.61 7.77 14.32
C GLU A 10 0.58 8.19 13.28
N GLU A 11 0.99 8.88 12.20
CA GLU A 11 0.09 9.25 11.10
C GLU A 11 -0.30 8.02 10.31
N SER A 12 0.67 7.18 9.97
CA SER A 12 0.49 5.92 9.26
C SER A 12 -0.36 4.95 10.04
N GLU A 13 -0.10 4.76 11.33
CA GLU A 13 -0.90 3.87 12.18
C GLU A 13 -2.35 4.38 12.31
N ARG A 14 -2.57 5.70 12.40
CA ARG A 14 -3.91 6.30 12.38
C ARG A 14 -4.62 6.13 11.04
N ALA A 15 -3.90 6.24 9.93
CA ALA A 15 -4.46 6.05 8.59
C ALA A 15 -4.89 4.59 8.37
N ILE A 16 -4.05 3.63 8.76
CA ILE A 16 -4.38 2.20 8.75
C ILE A 16 -5.60 1.91 9.63
N GLY A 17 -5.65 2.49 10.83
CA GLY A 17 -6.82 2.38 11.72
C GLY A 17 -8.11 2.92 11.09
N GLN A 18 -8.05 3.99 10.28
CA GLN A 18 -9.20 4.51 9.54
C GLN A 18 -9.61 3.63 8.35
N LEU A 19 -8.66 2.93 7.74
CA LEU A 19 -8.96 2.00 6.64
C LEU A 19 -9.78 0.81 7.13
N VAL A 20 -9.56 0.32 8.35
CA VAL A 20 -10.40 -0.71 8.97
C VAL A 20 -11.84 -0.22 9.09
N GLY A 21 -12.78 -1.07 8.65
CA GLY A 21 -14.22 -0.76 8.64
C GLY A 21 -14.65 0.15 7.49
N SER A 22 -13.73 0.77 6.75
CA SER A 22 -14.05 1.57 5.57
C SER A 22 -14.55 0.69 4.43
N GLU A 23 -15.57 1.17 3.72
CA GLU A 23 -16.12 0.53 2.53
C GLU A 23 -15.25 0.84 1.32
N ILE A 24 -14.64 -0.19 0.74
CA ILE A 24 -13.75 -0.07 -0.41
C ILE A 24 -14.29 -0.86 -1.59
N GLN A 25 -14.02 -0.34 -2.78
CA GLN A 25 -14.39 -0.98 -4.05
C GLN A 25 -13.28 -0.90 -5.09
N THR A 26 -12.40 0.08 -4.96
CA THR A 26 -11.45 0.42 -6.02
C THR A 26 -10.13 0.84 -5.41
N LEU A 27 -9.04 0.43 -6.05
CA LEU A 27 -7.71 0.97 -5.83
C LEU A 27 -7.37 1.87 -7.02
N LEU A 28 -6.85 3.05 -6.75
CA LEU A 28 -6.48 4.02 -7.78
C LEU A 28 -4.97 4.20 -7.80
N SER A 29 -4.39 4.28 -9.00
CA SER A 29 -3.01 4.72 -9.19
C SER A 29 -2.91 5.57 -10.45
N GLU A 30 -1.96 6.49 -10.50
CA GLU A 30 -1.71 7.33 -11.69
C GLU A 30 -1.42 6.47 -12.92
N SER A 31 -0.55 5.48 -12.76
CA SER A 31 -0.13 4.56 -13.81
C SER A 31 0.25 3.21 -13.20
N CYS A 32 0.42 2.20 -14.05
CA CYS A 32 1.00 0.93 -13.65
C CYS A 32 1.94 0.40 -14.73
N ASP A 33 2.93 -0.36 -14.29
CA ASP A 33 3.58 -1.36 -15.13
C ASP A 33 2.95 -2.72 -14.86
N ILE A 34 2.79 -3.50 -15.92
CA ILE A 34 2.24 -4.86 -15.87
C ILE A 34 2.92 -5.70 -16.94
N THR A 35 3.56 -6.78 -16.51
CA THR A 35 4.15 -7.74 -17.43
C THR A 35 3.04 -8.59 -18.06
N VAL A 36 3.11 -8.79 -19.38
CA VAL A 36 2.11 -9.60 -20.10
C VAL A 36 2.10 -11.03 -19.54
N GLY A 37 0.93 -11.46 -19.07
CA GLY A 37 0.73 -12.78 -18.47
C GLY A 37 0.93 -12.82 -16.95
N ASP A 38 1.36 -11.71 -16.35
CA ASP A 38 1.42 -11.52 -14.91
C ASP A 38 0.10 -10.92 -14.38
N SER A 39 -0.21 -11.19 -13.12
CA SER A 39 -1.36 -10.62 -12.40
C SER A 39 -0.95 -9.57 -11.37
N VAL A 40 0.35 -9.49 -11.04
CA VAL A 40 0.91 -8.48 -10.16
C VAL A 40 1.03 -7.15 -10.90
N LEU A 41 0.57 -6.08 -10.26
CA LEU A 41 0.66 -4.71 -10.79
C LEU A 41 1.76 -3.97 -10.05
N GLU A 42 2.68 -3.35 -10.78
CA GLU A 42 3.69 -2.46 -10.21
C GLU A 42 3.22 -1.00 -10.35
N VAL A 43 3.15 -0.26 -9.24
CA VAL A 43 2.65 1.12 -9.19
C VAL A 43 3.50 1.99 -8.27
N MET A 44 3.55 3.30 -8.49
CA MET A 44 4.30 4.21 -7.60
C MET A 44 3.55 4.54 -6.30
N SER A 45 2.22 4.48 -6.33
CA SER A 45 1.37 4.72 -5.16
C SER A 45 0.01 4.07 -5.34
N VAL A 46 -0.68 3.81 -4.23
CA VAL A 46 -2.06 3.34 -4.21
C VAL A 46 -2.91 4.33 -3.44
N SER A 47 -3.97 4.82 -4.05
CA SER A 47 -4.99 5.66 -3.41
C SER A 47 -6.29 4.87 -3.26
N ILE A 48 -6.73 4.66 -2.02
CA ILE A 48 -7.96 3.93 -1.68
C ILE A 48 -9.00 4.95 -1.21
N PRO A 49 -10.11 5.13 -1.93
CA PRO A 49 -11.20 5.98 -1.46
C PRO A 49 -11.80 5.41 -0.18
N ILE A 50 -11.86 6.23 0.89
CA ILE A 50 -12.52 5.89 2.17
C ILE A 50 -13.67 6.85 2.50
N GLY A 51 -14.08 7.66 1.51
CA GLY A 51 -15.19 8.61 1.62
C GLY A 51 -15.22 9.55 0.41
N ALA A 52 -16.18 10.48 0.38
CA ALA A 52 -16.38 11.35 -0.78
C ALA A 52 -15.17 12.24 -1.14
N ARG A 53 -14.34 12.59 -0.16
CA ARG A 53 -13.18 13.48 -0.29
C ARG A 53 -12.01 13.03 0.57
N LYS A 54 -11.92 11.74 0.87
CA LYS A 54 -10.86 11.17 1.69
C LYS A 54 -10.32 9.91 1.05
N PHE A 55 -9.00 9.82 1.04
CA PHE A 55 -8.25 8.73 0.46
C PHE A 55 -7.21 8.26 1.46
N ILE A 56 -7.00 6.96 1.54
CA ILE A 56 -5.78 6.39 2.09
C ILE A 56 -4.78 6.31 0.95
N VAL A 57 -3.68 7.03 1.07
CA VAL A 57 -2.56 6.98 0.12
C VAL A 57 -1.48 6.11 0.74
N ILE A 58 -1.04 5.10 -0.01
CA ILE A 58 0.06 4.22 0.31
C ILE A 58 1.14 4.46 -0.74
N GLU A 59 2.35 4.79 -0.30
CA GLU A 59 3.52 4.99 -1.17
C GLU A 59 4.76 4.37 -0.51
N SER A 60 5.81 4.12 -1.30
CA SER A 60 7.11 3.77 -0.73
C SER A 60 7.91 5.03 -0.49
N ASP A 61 8.61 5.08 0.63
CA ASP A 61 9.58 6.13 0.95
C ASP A 61 10.98 5.52 1.05
N TRP A 62 11.98 6.31 0.67
CA TRP A 62 13.39 5.90 0.72
C TRP A 62 14.00 6.24 2.07
N ALA A 63 14.79 5.31 2.60
CA ALA A 63 15.62 5.58 3.75
C ALA A 63 16.90 4.75 3.71
N ASP A 64 17.94 5.29 4.33
CA ASP A 64 19.25 4.65 4.34
C ASP A 64 19.65 4.29 5.78
N THR A 65 20.48 3.27 5.91
CA THR A 65 21.10 2.93 7.18
C THR A 65 22.36 3.77 7.40
N PRO A 66 22.63 4.26 8.64
CA PRO A 66 23.66 5.27 8.87
C PRO A 66 25.11 4.77 8.76
N LYS A 67 25.36 3.45 8.82
CA LYS A 67 26.73 2.89 8.80
C LYS A 67 27.09 2.30 7.44
N ASP A 68 26.22 1.44 6.95
CA ASP A 68 26.42 0.66 5.73
C ASP A 68 25.75 1.30 4.50
N TRP A 69 24.95 2.36 4.69
CA TRP A 69 24.19 3.02 3.62
C TRP A 69 23.37 2.01 2.81
N LEU A 70 22.74 1.07 3.51
CA LEU A 70 21.80 0.15 2.87
C LEU A 70 20.56 0.96 2.52
N ASP A 71 20.28 1.06 1.22
CA ASP A 71 19.06 1.68 0.74
C ASP A 71 17.89 0.71 0.97
N TYR A 72 16.88 1.13 1.73
CA TYR A 72 15.66 0.36 1.93
C TYR A 72 14.41 1.20 1.75
N HIS A 73 13.31 0.49 1.49
CA HIS A 73 12.02 1.04 1.15
C HIS A 73 11.02 0.76 2.26
N LEU A 74 10.63 1.80 2.98
CA LEU A 74 9.56 1.70 3.97
C LEU A 74 8.25 2.15 3.36
N LEU A 75 7.15 1.48 3.72
CA LEU A 75 5.83 1.98 3.35
C LEU A 75 5.51 3.25 4.15
N SER A 76 4.84 4.19 3.50
CA SER A 76 4.19 5.33 4.11
C SER A 76 2.70 5.26 3.82
N VAL A 77 1.87 5.48 4.84
CA VAL A 77 0.42 5.44 4.72
C VAL A 77 -0.14 6.75 5.29
N ARG A 78 -1.02 7.43 4.56
CA ARG A 78 -1.59 8.69 5.04
C ARG A 78 -3.01 8.93 4.55
N VAL A 79 -3.73 9.78 5.28
CA VAL A 79 -5.04 10.26 4.84
C VAL A 79 -4.86 11.53 4.02
N ALA A 80 -5.37 11.52 2.79
CA ALA A 80 -5.33 12.67 1.89
C ALA A 80 -6.73 13.08 1.44
N ASN A 81 -6.88 14.36 1.04
CA ASN A 81 -8.13 14.89 0.50
C ASN A 81 -8.27 14.69 -1.02
N ALA A 82 -7.26 14.10 -1.65
CA ALA A 82 -7.19 13.78 -3.07
C ALA A 82 -6.33 12.52 -3.27
N PRO A 83 -6.57 11.73 -4.33
CA PRO A 83 -5.68 10.65 -4.71
C PRO A 83 -4.30 11.18 -5.12
N ARG A 84 -3.26 10.37 -4.93
CA ARG A 84 -1.90 10.68 -5.35
C ARG A 84 -1.76 10.52 -6.87
N GLY A 85 -1.08 11.47 -7.51
CA GLY A 85 -0.76 11.42 -8.95
C GLY A 85 -1.95 11.60 -9.90
N ILE A 86 -3.19 11.64 -9.39
CA ILE A 86 -4.40 11.74 -10.22
C ILE A 86 -5.02 13.13 -10.06
N TYR A 87 -5.32 13.78 -11.19
CA TYR A 87 -6.00 15.08 -11.17
C TYR A 87 -7.35 14.99 -10.44
N TYR A 88 -7.53 15.83 -9.42
CA TYR A 88 -8.73 15.89 -8.59
C TYR A 88 -9.39 17.27 -8.64
N ASN A 89 -10.68 17.31 -8.99
CA ASN A 89 -11.50 18.50 -8.90
C ASN A 89 -12.31 18.49 -7.58
N HIS A 90 -11.94 19.37 -6.65
CA HIS A 90 -12.64 19.52 -5.37
C HIS A 90 -14.07 20.08 -5.48
N LYS A 91 -14.42 20.69 -6.63
CA LYS A 91 -15.74 21.27 -6.94
C LYS A 91 -16.22 20.77 -8.30
N PRO A 92 -16.50 19.47 -8.43
CA PRO A 92 -16.97 18.89 -9.68
C PRO A 92 -18.37 19.43 -10.01
N PRO A 93 -18.70 19.63 -11.30
CA PRO A 93 -20.08 19.81 -11.73
C PRO A 93 -20.99 18.70 -11.19
N LYS A 94 -22.28 19.00 -10.97
CA LYS A 94 -23.26 18.00 -10.52
C LYS A 94 -23.20 16.77 -11.45
N ASN A 95 -23.18 15.57 -10.85
CA ASN A 95 -23.14 14.27 -11.54
C ASN A 95 -21.85 13.97 -12.33
N THR A 96 -20.73 14.63 -12.00
CA THR A 96 -19.42 14.29 -12.56
C THR A 96 -18.50 13.70 -11.48
N GLY A 97 -17.53 12.88 -11.89
CA GLY A 97 -16.53 12.33 -10.98
C GLY A 97 -15.58 13.40 -10.44
N ASN A 98 -15.06 13.19 -9.23
CA ASN A 98 -14.15 14.14 -8.60
C ASN A 98 -12.71 14.03 -9.12
N TYR A 99 -12.40 13.03 -9.93
CA TYR A 99 -11.10 12.84 -10.55
C TYR A 99 -11.25 12.44 -12.02
N ARG A 100 -10.24 12.76 -12.83
CA ARG A 100 -10.22 12.36 -14.25
C ARG A 100 -10.10 10.85 -14.36
N MET A 101 -10.53 10.29 -15.49
CA MET A 101 -10.54 8.84 -15.76
C MET A 101 -9.28 8.37 -16.52
N ASP A 102 -8.25 9.21 -16.62
CA ASP A 102 -6.96 8.95 -17.26
C ASP A 102 -5.94 8.36 -16.27
N HIS A 103 -6.35 7.32 -15.53
CA HIS A 103 -5.56 6.67 -14.48
C HIS A 103 -5.87 5.17 -14.41
N LEU A 104 -5.06 4.40 -13.68
CA LEU A 104 -5.36 3.00 -13.38
C LEU A 104 -6.42 2.88 -12.28
N SER A 105 -7.46 2.11 -12.56
CA SER A 105 -8.49 1.75 -11.59
C SER A 105 -8.62 0.24 -11.47
N VAL A 106 -8.20 -0.32 -10.33
CA VAL A 106 -8.39 -1.75 -10.00
C VAL A 106 -9.72 -1.91 -9.28
N ARG A 107 -10.71 -2.51 -9.95
CA ARG A 107 -12.03 -2.74 -9.35
C ARG A 107 -12.08 -4.07 -8.60
N LEU A 108 -12.30 -3.99 -7.30
CA LEU A 108 -12.36 -5.13 -6.38
C LEU A 108 -13.77 -5.76 -6.29
N GLY A 109 -14.58 -5.63 -7.35
CA GLY A 109 -15.95 -6.13 -7.38
C GLY A 109 -16.98 -5.26 -6.64
N ALA A 110 -17.86 -5.89 -5.86
CA ALA A 110 -18.86 -5.20 -5.04
C ALA A 110 -18.18 -4.33 -3.96
N VAL A 111 -18.89 -3.36 -3.40
CA VAL A 111 -18.41 -2.61 -2.24
C VAL A 111 -18.45 -3.54 -1.03
N ALA A 112 -17.36 -3.61 -0.25
CA ALA A 112 -17.38 -4.25 1.07
C ALA A 112 -16.43 -3.53 2.04
N ARG A 113 -16.67 -3.75 3.33
CA ARG A 113 -15.83 -3.20 4.39
C ARG A 113 -14.51 -3.93 4.49
N VAL A 114 -13.44 -3.21 4.78
CA VAL A 114 -12.19 -3.81 5.26
C VAL A 114 -12.45 -4.43 6.63
N ALA A 115 -12.27 -5.75 6.73
CA ALA A 115 -12.39 -6.48 7.98
C ALA A 115 -11.09 -6.38 8.76
N SER A 116 -9.96 -6.74 8.14
CA SER A 116 -8.66 -6.72 8.81
C SER A 116 -7.53 -6.28 7.89
N ILE A 117 -6.45 -5.80 8.52
CA ILE A 117 -5.20 -5.42 7.85
C ILE A 117 -4.06 -6.05 8.62
N GLU A 118 -3.21 -6.82 7.92
CA GLU A 118 -1.94 -7.33 8.45
C GLU A 118 -0.81 -6.44 7.93
N VAL A 119 -0.01 -5.88 8.84
CA VAL A 119 1.22 -5.16 8.50
C VAL A 119 2.36 -6.16 8.44
N LEU A 120 3.04 -6.18 7.30
CA LEU A 120 4.15 -7.08 7.02
C LEU A 120 5.47 -6.35 7.22
N GLU A 121 6.41 -6.99 7.92
CA GLU A 121 7.78 -6.52 8.08
C GLU A 121 8.77 -7.33 7.24
N ALA A 122 9.78 -6.65 6.73
CA ALA A 122 10.97 -7.23 6.12
C ALA A 122 12.19 -6.96 7.00
N SER A 123 13.25 -7.74 6.82
CA SER A 123 14.56 -7.46 7.41
C SER A 123 15.64 -7.55 6.34
N GLU A 124 16.56 -6.59 6.38
CA GLU A 124 17.77 -6.59 5.58
C GLU A 124 19.00 -6.56 6.48
N GLN A 125 20.03 -7.31 6.09
CA GLN A 125 21.23 -7.50 6.87
C GLN A 125 22.45 -7.05 6.06
N GLY A 126 23.12 -6.01 6.55
CA GLY A 126 24.43 -5.57 6.10
C GLY A 126 25.57 -6.24 6.86
N VAL A 127 26.74 -5.63 6.74
CA VAL A 127 27.99 -6.12 7.33
C VAL A 127 28.10 -5.70 8.80
N ALA A 128 27.73 -4.46 9.10
CA ALA A 128 27.81 -3.89 10.45
C ALA A 128 26.44 -3.71 11.11
N GLU A 129 25.37 -3.58 10.32
CA GLU A 129 24.01 -3.35 10.81
C GLU A 129 22.93 -4.17 10.09
N SER A 130 21.77 -4.33 10.73
CA SER A 130 20.53 -4.76 10.09
C SER A 130 19.45 -3.69 10.22
N VAL A 131 18.50 -3.72 9.30
CA VAL A 131 17.27 -2.95 9.40
C VAL A 131 16.06 -3.87 9.34
N VAL A 132 15.06 -3.59 10.16
CA VAL A 132 13.73 -4.21 10.12
C VAL A 132 12.72 -3.10 9.86
N TYR A 133 11.82 -3.28 8.89
CA TYR A 133 10.89 -2.22 8.52
C TYR A 133 9.56 -2.71 7.97
N ASP A 134 8.54 -1.85 8.04
CA ASP A 134 7.20 -2.13 7.54
C ASP A 134 7.21 -2.07 6.00
N ALA A 135 7.07 -3.24 5.37
CA ALA A 135 7.34 -3.47 3.94
C ALA A 135 6.08 -3.80 3.13
N GLY A 136 4.98 -4.15 3.80
CA GLY A 136 3.77 -4.61 3.13
C GLY A 136 2.51 -4.44 3.97
N LEU A 137 1.38 -4.41 3.28
CA LEU A 137 0.05 -4.52 3.85
C LEU A 137 -0.70 -5.65 3.17
N VAL A 138 -1.41 -6.43 3.95
CA VAL A 138 -2.35 -7.44 3.47
C VAL A 138 -3.73 -7.08 3.99
N ILE A 139 -4.64 -6.77 3.09
CA ILE A 139 -5.96 -6.25 3.40
C ILE A 139 -6.99 -7.34 3.10
N THR A 140 -7.80 -7.66 4.10
CA THR A 140 -8.90 -8.63 3.99
C THR A 140 -10.23 -7.91 4.17
N ARG A 141 -11.12 -8.07 3.21
CA ARG A 141 -12.48 -7.54 3.27
C ARG A 141 -13.46 -8.52 3.93
N ALA A 142 -14.58 -7.99 4.38
CA ALA A 142 -15.65 -8.77 5.02
C ALA A 142 -16.31 -9.81 4.11
N ASP A 143 -16.18 -9.68 2.79
CA ASP A 143 -16.63 -10.66 1.80
C ASP A 143 -15.58 -11.73 1.48
N GLY A 144 -14.44 -11.74 2.18
CA GLY A 144 -13.37 -12.71 2.02
C GLY A 144 -12.36 -12.35 0.93
N LEU A 145 -12.57 -11.28 0.16
CA LEU A 145 -11.57 -10.82 -0.80
C LEU A 145 -10.32 -10.33 -0.08
N LYS A 146 -9.16 -10.85 -0.49
CA LYS A 146 -7.85 -10.55 0.06
C LYS A 146 -6.96 -9.97 -1.03
N PHE A 147 -6.20 -8.93 -0.72
CA PHE A 147 -5.18 -8.38 -1.60
C PHE A 147 -3.99 -7.86 -0.78
N ALA A 148 -2.84 -7.80 -1.42
CA ALA A 148 -1.59 -7.34 -0.83
C ALA A 148 -1.07 -6.11 -1.57
N ILE A 149 -0.49 -5.17 -0.83
CA ILE A 149 0.27 -4.03 -1.33
C ILE A 149 1.62 -4.10 -0.63
N VAL A 150 2.67 -4.44 -1.38
CA VAL A 150 4.02 -4.69 -0.82
C VAL A 150 5.02 -3.88 -1.62
N ARG A 151 6.10 -3.41 -1.01
CA ARG A 151 7.19 -2.79 -1.75
C ARG A 151 7.66 -3.71 -2.90
N ALA A 152 7.98 -3.13 -4.05
CA ALA A 152 8.72 -3.81 -5.09
C ALA A 152 10.20 -3.83 -4.73
N ASP A 153 10.94 -4.83 -5.23
CA ASP A 153 12.39 -4.80 -5.23
C ASP A 153 12.87 -4.00 -6.45
N SER A 154 12.74 -2.66 -6.34
CA SER A 154 12.90 -1.74 -7.46
C SER A 154 13.55 -0.44 -7.01
N ILE A 155 14.54 0.03 -7.77
CA ILE A 155 15.22 1.32 -7.56
C ILE A 155 14.32 2.54 -7.79
N LEU A 156 13.04 2.33 -8.09
CA LEU A 156 12.07 3.41 -8.25
C LEU A 156 11.28 3.65 -6.96
N GLY A 157 11.27 2.71 -6.01
CA GLY A 157 10.37 2.75 -4.86
C GLY A 157 8.92 2.44 -5.27
N ALA A 158 8.74 1.48 -6.16
CA ALA A 158 7.43 1.03 -6.57
C ALA A 158 6.79 0.10 -5.53
N LEU A 159 5.50 -0.16 -5.71
CA LEU A 159 4.64 -1.05 -4.93
C LEU A 159 4.06 -2.10 -5.86
N ASN A 160 4.07 -3.35 -5.42
CA ASN A 160 3.38 -4.46 -6.03
C ASN A 160 1.98 -4.63 -5.42
N ILE A 161 0.97 -4.76 -6.28
CA ILE A 161 -0.40 -5.11 -5.90
C ILE A 161 -0.70 -6.52 -6.39
N ALA A 162 -1.04 -7.42 -5.47
CA ALA A 162 -1.48 -8.78 -5.78
C ALA A 162 -2.87 -9.04 -5.21
N HIS A 163 -3.75 -9.68 -5.99
CA HIS A 163 -5.11 -10.05 -5.58
C HIS A 163 -5.45 -11.52 -5.84
N VAL A 164 -4.58 -12.24 -6.56
CA VAL A 164 -4.68 -13.69 -6.74
C VAL A 164 -3.97 -14.38 -5.56
N PRO A 165 -4.57 -15.42 -4.93
CA PRO A 165 -3.99 -16.05 -3.74
C PRO A 165 -2.57 -16.58 -3.89
N SER A 166 -2.21 -17.17 -5.05
CA SER A 166 -0.85 -17.62 -5.34
C SER A 166 0.15 -16.48 -5.26
N ASP A 167 -0.21 -15.36 -5.88
CA ASP A 167 0.68 -14.23 -6.09
C ASP A 167 0.80 -13.41 -4.80
N ILE A 168 -0.26 -13.36 -3.99
CA ILE A 168 -0.18 -12.87 -2.60
C ILE A 168 0.81 -13.73 -1.80
N GLY A 169 0.71 -15.06 -1.91
CA GLY A 169 1.61 -15.98 -1.19
C GLY A 169 3.07 -15.85 -1.63
N GLU A 170 3.31 -15.59 -2.91
CA GLU A 170 4.64 -15.33 -3.45
C GLU A 170 5.18 -13.96 -3.04
N LEU A 171 4.39 -12.90 -3.21
CA LEU A 171 4.78 -11.53 -2.90
C LEU A 171 5.05 -11.31 -1.40
N THR A 172 4.38 -12.07 -0.54
CA THR A 172 4.55 -11.99 0.92
C THR A 172 5.54 -13.01 1.48
N ARG A 173 6.18 -13.81 0.62
CA ARG A 173 7.09 -14.88 1.04
C ARG A 173 8.30 -14.30 1.78
N GLY A 174 8.53 -14.79 2.99
CA GLY A 174 9.65 -14.34 3.84
C GLY A 174 9.35 -13.07 4.65
N LEU A 175 8.19 -12.45 4.46
CA LEU A 175 7.74 -11.35 5.31
C LEU A 175 7.02 -11.88 6.55
N VAL A 176 7.17 -11.16 7.66
CA VAL A 176 6.57 -11.52 8.96
C VAL A 176 5.40 -10.59 9.25
N VAL A 177 4.32 -11.12 9.83
CA VAL A 177 3.22 -10.26 10.30
C VAL A 177 3.64 -9.59 11.61
N ARG A 178 3.87 -8.28 11.56
CA ARG A 178 4.20 -7.47 12.74
C ARG A 178 2.96 -7.13 13.55
N ALA A 179 1.93 -6.63 12.88
CA ALA A 179 0.75 -6.07 13.52
C ALA A 179 -0.52 -6.45 12.75
N ARG A 180 -1.64 -6.49 13.48
CA ARG A 180 -2.96 -6.77 12.93
C ARG A 180 -3.97 -5.74 13.43
N TYR A 181 -4.76 -5.23 12.50
CA TYR A 181 -5.85 -4.29 12.75
C TYR A 181 -7.19 -4.93 12.37
N GLY A 182 -8.27 -4.60 13.10
CA GLY A 182 -9.62 -5.07 12.78
C GLY A 182 -9.94 -6.53 13.14
N ALA A 183 -9.22 -7.10 14.11
CA ALA A 183 -9.48 -8.44 14.64
C ALA A 183 -10.71 -8.49 15.57
#